data_AF-A0A2A4SAF3-F1
#
_entry.id   AF-A0A2A4SAF3-F1
#
_cell.length_a   1.000
_cell.length_b   1.000
_cell.length_c   1.000
_cell.angle_alpha   90.00
_cell.angle_beta   90.00
_cell.angle_gamma   90.00
#
_symmetry.space_group_name_H-M   'P 1'
#
loop_
_entity.id
_entity.type
_entity.pdbx_description
1 polymer ?
#
loop_
_entity_poly.entity_id
_entity_poly.type
_entity_poly.pdbx_seq_one_letter_code
_entity_poly.pdbx_strand_id
1 'polypeptide(L)' 'MSESRIIKKYPNRRLYDTEISKYVTLNDVRQLIIEKEPVKVIDAKSKDDLTRSVFLQIILEQEED' A
#
# COMPACT_ATOMS: atom_id res chain seq x y z
N MET A 1 9.57 18.68 -1.48
CA MET A 1 9.46 17.43 -2.26
C MET A 1 8.48 16.57 -1.48
N SER A 2 7.34 16.21 -2.07
CA SER A 2 6.38 15.36 -1.35
C SER A 2 6.96 13.96 -1.26
N GLU A 3 7.47 13.59 -0.09
CA GLU A 3 7.91 12.22 0.17
C GLU A 3 6.71 11.29 0.05
N SER A 4 6.83 10.22 -0.73
CA SER A 4 5.77 9.24 -0.85
C SER A 4 5.63 8.48 0.47
N ARG A 5 4.39 8.37 0.97
CA ARG A 5 4.02 7.58 2.14
C ARG A 5 4.37 6.11 1.89
N ILE A 6 5.24 5.56 2.75
CA ILE A 6 5.76 4.21 2.56
C ILE A 6 4.90 3.19 3.31
N ILE A 7 4.35 2.25 2.54
CA ILE A 7 3.65 1.08 3.04
C ILE A 7 4.57 -0.14 2.88
N LYS A 8 4.93 -0.78 3.98
CA LYS A 8 5.70 -2.02 3.97
C LYS A 8 4.77 -3.22 3.88
N LYS A 9 4.95 -4.05 2.87
CA LYS A 9 4.23 -5.33 2.73
C LYS A 9 5.05 -6.47 3.33
N TYR A 10 4.42 -7.25 4.20
CA TYR A 10 5.01 -8.44 4.81
C TYR A 10 4.45 -9.72 4.17
N PRO A 11 5.19 -10.85 4.24
CA PRO A 11 4.79 -12.12 3.62
C PRO A 11 3.42 -12.63 4.08
N ASN A 12 2.99 -12.32 5.31
CA ASN A 12 1.69 -12.70 5.86
C ASN A 12 0.54 -11.77 5.45
N ARG A 13 0.65 -11.13 4.27
CA ARG A 13 -0.28 -10.13 3.72
C ARG A 13 -0.48 -8.87 4.58
N ARG A 14 0.25 -8.69 5.69
CA ARG A 14 0.17 -7.47 6.49
C ARG A 14 0.78 -6.29 5.75
N LEU A 15 0.10 -5.16 5.78
CA LEU A 15 0.59 -3.87 5.32
C LEU A 15 0.87 -3.01 6.55
N TYR A 16 2.04 -2.38 6.59
CA TYR A 16 2.45 -1.51 7.68
C TYR A 16 2.77 -0.14 7.13
N ASP A 17 2.06 0.86 7.64
CA ASP A 17 2.25 2.24 7.30
C ASP A 17 3.34 2.85 8.18
N THR A 18 4.42 3.32 7.55
CA THR A 18 5.55 3.90 8.29
C THR A 18 5.29 5.31 8.79
N GLU A 19 4.29 6.01 8.27
CA GLU A 19 3.98 7.38 8.66
C GLU A 19 3.19 7.41 9.98
N ILE A 20 2.14 6.61 10.08
CA ILE A 20 1.32 6.49 11.30
C ILE A 20 1.79 5.36 12.23
N SER A 21 2.82 4.61 11.83
CA SER A 21 3.41 3.49 12.58
C SER A 21 2.40 2.39 12.96
N LYS A 22 1.48 2.06 12.04
CA LYS A 22 0.39 1.10 12.29
C LYS A 22 0.18 0.13 11.13
N TYR A 23 -0.42 -1.01 11.45
CA TYR A 23 -0.91 -1.92 10.42
C TYR A 23 -2.17 -1.35 9.79
N VAL A 24 -2.25 -1.46 8.46
CA VAL A 24 -3.34 -0.97 7.63
C VAL A 24 -3.86 -2.10 6.74
N THR A 25 -5.06 -1.94 6.22
CA THR A 25 -5.70 -2.84 5.27
C THR A 25 -5.47 -2.39 3.83
N LEU A 26 -5.82 -3.24 2.86
CA LEU A 26 -5.83 -2.83 1.45
C LEU A 26 -6.84 -1.70 1.19
N ASN A 27 -7.96 -1.68 1.90
CA ASN A 27 -8.95 -0.61 1.83
C ASN A 27 -8.41 0.73 2.34
N ASP A 28 -7.62 0.72 3.42
CA ASP A 28 -6.97 1.94 3.90
C ASP A 28 -5.99 2.48 2.83
N VAL A 29 -5.19 1.60 2.23
CA VAL A 29 -4.27 2.00 1.15
C VAL A 29 -5.02 2.53 -0.08
N ARG A 30 -6.16 1.93 -0.42
CA ARG A 30 -7.05 2.42 -1.48
C ARG A 30 -7.55 3.84 -1.18
N GLN A 31 -7.94 4.11 0.07
CA GLN A 31 -8.41 5.43 0.47
C GLN A 31 -7.34 6.50 0.24
N LEU A 32 -6.07 6.21 0.57
CA LEU A 32 -4.94 7.11 0.31
C LEU A 32 -4.77 7.41 -1.19
N ILE A 33 -4.95 6.41 -2.05
CA ILE A 33 -4.89 6.58 -3.51
C ILE A 33 -6.03 7.49 -4.00
N ILE A 34 -7.24 7.30 -3.49
CA ILE A 34 -8.42 8.13 -3.83
C ILE A 34 -8.22 9.58 -3.38
N GLU A 35 -7.61 9.78 -2.22
CA GLU A 35 -7.24 11.09 -1.67
C GLU A 35 -6.06 11.74 -2.40
N LYS A 36 -5.51 11.06 -3.41
CA LYS A 36 -4.35 11.47 -4.21
C LYS A 36 -3.09 11.66 -3.36
N GLU A 37 -2.99 10.96 -2.24
CA GLU A 37 -1.76 10.90 -1.47
C GLU A 37 -0.72 10.06 -2.24
N PRO A 38 0.54 10.53 -2.34
CA PRO A 38 1.59 9.77 -2.99
C PRO A 38 1.94 8.55 -2.13
N VAL A 39 1.58 7.35 -2.57
CA VAL A 39 1.85 6.09 -1.85
C VAL A 39 2.90 5.27 -2.58
N LYS A 40 3.82 4.68 -1.81
CA LYS A 40 4.79 3.68 -2.30
C LYS A 40 4.71 2.41 -1.48
N VAL A 41 4.55 1.26 -2.13
CA VAL A 41 4.49 -0.04 -1.45
C VAL A 41 5.78 -0.80 -1.66
N ILE A 42 6.43 -1.20 -0.58
CA ILE A 42 7.75 -1.87 -0.60
C ILE A 42 7.65 -3.20 0.13
N ASP A 43 8.20 -4.26 -0.44
CA ASP A 43 8.33 -5.52 0.27
C ASP A 43 9.32 -5.39 1.45
N ALA A 44 8.87 -5.75 2.65
CA ALA A 44 9.66 -5.54 3.86
C ALA A 44 10.98 -6.34 3.87
N LYS A 45 11.01 -7.50 3.19
CA LYS A 45 12.12 -8.45 3.17
C LYS A 45 13.09 -8.19 2.02
N SER A 46 12.59 -8.13 0.79
CA SER A 46 13.38 -7.99 -0.44
C SER A 46 13.68 -6.53 -0.79
N LYS A 47 12.89 -5.57 -0.27
CA LYS A 47 12.90 -4.15 -0.68
C LYS A 47 12.40 -3.89 -2.09
N ASP A 48 11.78 -4.88 -2.73
CA ASP A 48 11.18 -4.73 -4.04
C ASP A 48 10.04 -3.70 -4.02
N ASP A 49 9.93 -2.92 -5.10
CA ASP A 49 8.82 -2.00 -5.30
C ASP A 49 7.60 -2.77 -5.79
N LEU A 50 6.61 -2.89 -4.90
CA LEU A 50 5.36 -3.60 -5.16
C LEU A 50 4.20 -2.65 -5.48
N THR A 51 4.45 -1.33 -5.60
CA THR A 51 3.41 -0.30 -5.74
C THR A 51 2.43 -0.64 -6.85
N ARG A 52 2.95 -0.95 -8.05
CA ARG A 52 2.10 -1.30 -9.21
C ARG A 52 1.27 -2.56 -8.97
N SER A 53 1.88 -3.61 -8.42
CA SER A 53 1.19 -4.87 -8.17
C SER A 53 0.06 -4.72 -7.14
N VAL A 54 0.29 -3.94 -6.08
CA VAL A 54 -0.71 -3.71 -5.03
C VAL A 54 -1.82 -2.80 -5.53
N PHE A 55 -1.51 -1.78 -6.34
CA PHE A 55 -2.55 -0.94 -6.93
C PHE A 55 -3.45 -1.73 -7.88
N LEU A 56 -2.87 -2.61 -8.70
CA LEU A 56 -3.65 -3.52 -9.55
C LEU A 56 -4.54 -4.43 -8.70
N GLN A 57 -4.03 -4.96 -7.60
CA GLN A 57 -4.81 -5.76 -6.66
C GLN A 57 -6.01 -4.96 -6.10
N ILE A 58 -5.83 -3.72 -5.65
CA ILE A 58 -6.96 -2.93 -5.09
C ILE A 58 -7.99 -2.55 -6.15
N ILE A 59 -7.60 -2.50 -7.43
CA ILE A 59 -8.53 -2.25 -8.55
C ILE A 59 -9.34 -3.52 -8.84
N LEU A 60 -8.69 -4.68 -8.91
CA LEU A 60 -9.35 -5.95 -9.20
C LEU A 60 -10.32 -6.38 -8.08
N GLU A 61 -9.95 -6.17 -6.82
CA GLU A 61 -10.83 -6.46 -5.68
C GLU A 61 -12.11 -5.59 -5.66
N GLN A 62 -12.17 -4.47 -6.41
CA GLN A 62 -13.38 -3.63 -6.49
C GLN A 62 -14.46 -4.17 -7.41
N GLU A 63 -14.13 -5.05 -8.36
CA GLU A 63 -15.13 -5.59 -9.28
C GLU A 63 -15.90 -6.78 -8.67
N GLU A 64 -15.44 -7.30 -7.53
CA GLU A 64 -16.06 -8.42 -6.81
C GLU A 64 -17.07 -7.99 -5.71
N ASP A 65 -17.13 -6.69 -5.37
CA ASP A 65 -18.12 -6.06 -4.45
C ASP A 65 -19.34 -5.49 -5.21
#